data_AF-V5HQG4-F1
#
_entry.id   AF-V5HQG4-F1
#
_cell.length_a   1.000
_cell.length_b   1.000
_cell.length_c   1.000
_cell.angle_alpha   90.00
_cell.angle_beta   90.00
_cell.angle_gamma   90.00
#
_symmetry.space_group_name_H-M   'P 1'
#
loop_
_entity.id
_entity.type
_entity.pdbx_description
1 polymer ?
#
loop_
_entity_poly.entity_id
_entity_poly.type
_entity_poly.pdbx_seq_one_letter_code
_entity_poly.pdbx_strand_id
1 'polypeptide(L)'
;INGLTHVNIPVMLMPDDFKSYTKIKVDNHHFNKENMPSHFKVKEYCPLVFRNLRERFGIDDVDYMNSLTKSQAIAVDSPGRSGAKFYQSYDRLFIIKTLLSEEVEQMHVLLKEYHPYVVERHGKTLLPQYLAMYRLTVEGAETYLVVIRNIFSSYLNVHVKYDLKGYKSTKPRSVLKQGSSSGFLIQGSTVDREASEKEREKNIPTLKDNDLVKDGTKVHVGTDAKERFLEMLTADVNFLAQMNVMDYSLCLGIHDVERAEQEAVERERQEALMEEADNCTGGSDAMPPSEEDEDSAGSGLG
;
A
#
# COMPACT_ATOMS: atom_id res chain seq x y z
N ILE A 1 6.45 -13.37 13.52
CA ILE A 1 6.80 -14.50 12.61
C ILE A 1 7.66 -15.56 13.30
N ASN A 2 8.93 -15.32 13.64
CA ASN A 2 9.80 -16.35 14.25
C ASN A 2 9.28 -16.93 15.58
N GLY A 3 8.50 -16.18 16.36
CA GLY A 3 7.84 -16.73 17.55
C GLY A 3 6.67 -17.69 17.23
N LEU A 4 6.08 -17.58 16.04
CA LEU A 4 4.94 -18.38 15.59
C LEU A 4 5.36 -19.64 14.83
N THR A 5 6.56 -19.71 14.27
CA THR A 5 7.07 -20.90 13.57
C THR A 5 7.12 -22.13 14.49
N HIS A 6 7.31 -21.91 15.79
CA HIS A 6 7.33 -22.95 16.82
C HIS A 6 5.95 -23.30 17.39
N VAL A 7 4.90 -22.59 16.96
CA VAL A 7 3.52 -22.86 17.38
C VAL A 7 2.85 -23.71 16.32
N ASN A 8 2.29 -24.85 16.75
CA ASN A 8 1.52 -25.74 15.88
C ASN A 8 0.33 -24.99 15.28
N ILE A 9 0.08 -25.22 13.99
CA ILE A 9 -1.08 -24.63 13.30
C ILE A 9 -2.32 -25.36 13.82
N PRO A 10 -3.26 -24.66 14.49
CA PRO A 10 -4.47 -25.29 14.99
C PRO A 10 -5.38 -25.68 13.83
N VAL A 11 -6.07 -26.82 13.97
CA VAL A 11 -7.05 -27.30 12.97
C VAL A 11 -8.23 -26.33 12.84
N MET A 12 -8.59 -25.67 13.94
CA MET A 12 -9.66 -24.68 14.02
C MET A 12 -9.26 -23.57 14.99
N LEU A 13 -9.60 -22.32 14.65
CA LEU A 13 -9.42 -21.17 15.55
C LEU A 13 -10.53 -21.16 16.61
N MET A 14 -10.14 -20.90 17.85
CA MET A 14 -11.03 -20.80 19.00
C MET A 14 -11.39 -19.33 19.27
N PRO A 15 -12.52 -19.04 19.96
CA PRO A 15 -12.91 -17.67 20.29
C PRO A 15 -11.83 -16.85 21.04
N ASP A 16 -10.98 -17.51 21.82
CA ASP A 16 -9.88 -16.87 22.54
C ASP A 16 -8.75 -16.41 21.60
N ASP A 17 -8.57 -17.03 20.44
CA ASP A 17 -7.57 -16.61 19.45
C ASP A 17 -7.84 -15.20 18.94
N PHE A 18 -9.12 -14.79 18.85
CA PHE A 18 -9.57 -13.46 18.45
C PHE A 18 -9.41 -12.38 19.54
N LYS A 19 -8.99 -12.78 20.74
CA LYS A 19 -8.66 -11.88 21.87
C LYS A 19 -7.18 -11.99 22.27
N SER A 20 -6.50 -13.02 21.78
CA SER A 20 -5.11 -13.31 22.09
C SER A 20 -4.18 -12.19 21.61
N TYR A 21 -3.02 -12.07 22.26
CA TYR A 21 -1.96 -11.18 21.84
C TYR A 21 -0.61 -11.71 22.30
N THR A 22 0.44 -11.33 21.58
CA THR A 22 1.83 -11.51 22.02
C THR A 22 2.44 -10.15 22.27
N LYS A 23 3.21 -9.99 23.33
CA LYS A 23 3.86 -8.72 23.67
C LYS A 23 5.33 -8.95 24.00
N ILE A 24 6.19 -8.20 23.32
CA ILE A 24 7.62 -8.16 23.54
C ILE A 24 7.95 -6.77 24.09
N LYS A 25 8.69 -6.72 25.20
CA LYS A 25 9.25 -5.49 25.75
C LYS A 25 10.77 -5.61 25.66
N VAL A 26 11.40 -4.59 25.09
CA VAL A 26 12.85 -4.53 24.93
C VAL A 26 13.35 -3.33 25.72
N ASP A 27 14.27 -3.59 26.64
CA ASP A 27 14.93 -2.60 27.47
C ASP A 27 16.45 -2.76 27.28
N ASN A 28 17.00 -2.03 26.31
CA ASN A 28 18.41 -2.08 25.95
C ASN A 28 19.21 -1.05 26.75
N HIS A 29 19.97 -1.52 27.74
CA HIS A 29 20.96 -0.69 28.43
C HIS A 29 22.30 -0.73 27.68
N HIS A 30 22.64 0.35 26.96
CA HIS A 30 23.91 0.54 26.24
C HIS A 30 24.19 -0.47 25.09
N PHE A 31 23.16 -1.11 24.54
CA PHE A 31 23.29 -2.06 23.43
C PHE A 31 22.49 -1.60 22.21
N ASN A 32 23.09 -1.64 21.02
CA ASN A 32 22.46 -1.37 19.72
C ASN A 32 21.67 -0.04 19.62
N LYS A 33 22.15 1.02 20.28
CA LYS A 33 21.49 2.34 20.29
C LYS A 33 21.45 3.03 18.93
N GLU A 34 22.38 2.69 18.03
CA GLU A 34 22.47 3.30 16.70
C GLU A 34 21.33 2.86 15.78
N ASN A 35 20.80 1.64 15.96
CA ASN A 35 19.77 1.09 15.09
C ASN A 35 18.38 1.03 15.74
N MET A 36 18.30 0.93 17.08
CA MET A 36 17.04 0.71 17.79
C MET A 36 16.90 1.60 19.02
N PRO A 37 15.67 2.07 19.33
CA PRO A 37 15.39 2.79 20.57
C PRO A 37 15.79 1.98 21.80
N SER A 38 16.21 2.66 22.88
CA SER A 38 16.62 1.99 24.12
C SER A 38 15.46 1.29 24.83
N HIS A 39 14.24 1.83 24.72
CA HIS A 39 13.05 1.26 25.35
C HIS A 39 11.88 1.27 24.37
N PHE A 40 11.42 0.08 23.99
CA PHE A 40 10.22 -0.05 23.17
C PHE A 40 9.44 -1.33 23.48
N LYS A 41 8.16 -1.32 23.12
CA LYS A 41 7.27 -2.48 23.23
C LYS A 41 6.64 -2.74 21.87
N VAL A 42 6.56 -4.00 21.49
CA VAL A 42 5.82 -4.45 20.32
C VAL A 42 4.76 -5.42 20.79
N LYS A 43 3.50 -5.15 20.43
CA LYS A 43 2.36 -6.05 20.69
C LYS A 43 1.78 -6.47 19.35
N GLU A 44 1.65 -7.77 19.12
CA GLU A 44 0.92 -8.37 18.00
C GLU A 44 -0.44 -8.85 18.51
N TYR A 45 -1.51 -8.44 17.84
CA TYR A 45 -2.88 -8.85 18.17
C TYR A 45 -3.28 -10.06 17.34
N CYS A 46 -4.04 -10.99 17.93
CA CYS A 46 -4.63 -12.16 17.27
C CYS A 46 -3.67 -12.93 16.35
N PRO A 47 -2.44 -13.27 16.79
CA PRO A 47 -1.39 -13.76 15.90
C PRO A 47 -1.78 -15.01 15.11
N LEU A 48 -2.51 -15.96 15.72
CA LEU A 48 -2.97 -17.17 15.03
C LEU A 48 -4.06 -16.90 13.99
N VAL A 49 -4.94 -15.93 14.25
CA VAL A 49 -5.97 -15.51 13.30
C VAL A 49 -5.33 -14.91 12.06
N PHE A 50 -4.38 -13.99 12.24
CA PHE A 50 -3.68 -13.35 11.13
C PHE A 50 -2.75 -14.31 10.38
N ARG A 51 -2.13 -15.28 11.06
CA ARG A 51 -1.39 -16.35 10.41
C ARG A 51 -2.29 -17.16 9.47
N ASN A 52 -3.48 -17.56 9.92
CA ASN A 52 -4.42 -18.28 9.07
C ASN A 52 -4.99 -17.41 7.93
N LEU A 53 -5.18 -16.11 8.15
CA LEU A 53 -5.55 -15.19 7.08
C LEU A 53 -4.45 -15.09 6.01
N ARG A 54 -3.17 -14.97 6.40
CA ARG A 54 -2.04 -14.98 5.45
C ARG A 54 -2.03 -16.25 4.60
N GLU A 55 -2.19 -17.41 5.24
CA GLU A 55 -2.31 -18.70 4.54
C GLU A 55 -3.47 -18.72 3.52
N ARG A 56 -4.66 -18.25 3.93
CA ARG A 56 -5.85 -18.19 3.05
C ARG A 56 -5.69 -17.23 1.88
N PHE A 57 -4.87 -16.20 2.03
CA PHE A 57 -4.51 -15.28 0.95
C PHE A 57 -3.29 -15.76 0.14
N GLY A 58 -2.74 -16.95 0.41
CA GLY A 58 -1.57 -17.48 -0.28
C GLY A 58 -0.31 -16.67 -0.02
N ILE A 59 -0.13 -16.19 1.21
CA ILE A 59 1.05 -15.44 1.65
C ILE A 59 1.86 -16.33 2.58
N ASP A 60 3.11 -16.60 2.17
CA ASP A 60 4.07 -17.29 3.01
C ASP A 60 4.59 -16.38 4.13
N ASP A 61 4.76 -16.94 5.34
CA ASP A 61 5.19 -16.20 6.52
C ASP A 61 6.63 -15.67 6.40
N VAL A 62 7.51 -16.40 5.70
CA VAL A 62 8.91 -16.01 5.46
C VAL A 62 8.97 -14.88 4.44
N ASP A 63 8.21 -14.99 3.35
CA ASP A 63 8.12 -13.92 2.35
C ASP A 63 7.53 -12.65 2.97
N TYR A 64 6.44 -12.77 3.74
CA TYR A 64 5.84 -11.66 4.47
C TYR A 64 6.83 -10.97 5.40
N MET A 65 7.62 -11.74 6.15
CA MET A 65 8.66 -11.20 7.02
C MET A 65 9.71 -10.45 6.21
N ASN A 66 10.24 -11.08 5.16
CA ASN A 66 11.27 -10.48 4.30
C ASN A 66 10.79 -9.16 3.69
N SER A 67 9.57 -9.11 3.15
CA SER A 67 8.96 -7.90 2.58
C SER A 67 8.93 -6.72 3.56
N LEU A 68 8.70 -6.99 4.85
CA LEU A 68 8.54 -5.95 5.86
C LEU A 68 9.83 -5.58 6.61
N THR A 69 10.84 -6.46 6.62
CA THR A 69 12.05 -6.26 7.45
C THR A 69 13.35 -6.14 6.65
N LYS A 70 13.39 -6.55 5.37
CA LYS A 70 14.63 -6.51 4.58
C LYS A 70 15.08 -5.07 4.28
N SER A 71 14.13 -4.15 4.13
CA SER A 71 14.40 -2.73 3.91
C SER A 71 13.30 -1.88 4.56
N GLN A 72 13.60 -0.62 4.83
CA GLN A 72 12.67 0.31 5.46
C GLN A 72 11.45 0.55 4.57
N ALA A 73 10.27 0.54 5.18
CA ALA A 73 9.04 0.88 4.48
C ALA A 73 9.02 2.36 4.07
N ILE A 74 8.56 2.62 2.85
CA ILE A 74 8.54 3.96 2.25
C ILE A 74 7.23 4.64 2.61
N ALA A 75 7.29 5.86 3.14
CA ALA A 75 6.08 6.64 3.41
C ALA A 75 5.36 6.98 2.09
N VAL A 76 4.04 6.80 2.06
CA VAL A 76 3.20 7.11 0.90
C VAL A 76 2.28 8.25 1.25
N ASP A 77 2.25 9.27 0.40
CA ASP A 77 1.31 10.37 0.54
C ASP A 77 -0.12 9.85 0.46
N SER A 78 -0.90 10.12 1.51
CA SER A 78 -2.32 9.79 1.53
C SER A 78 -3.15 11.04 1.27
N PRO A 79 -4.09 11.00 0.30
CA PRO A 79 -5.03 12.10 0.07
C PRO A 79 -6.22 12.08 1.07
N GLY A 80 -6.21 11.15 2.04
CA GLY A 80 -7.34 10.87 2.92
C GLY A 80 -7.55 11.92 4.01
N ARG A 81 -8.82 12.24 4.29
CA ARG A 81 -9.25 13.20 5.34
C ARG A 81 -8.93 12.73 6.77
N SER A 82 -8.59 11.44 6.96
CA SER A 82 -8.49 10.79 8.27
C SER A 82 -7.15 11.02 9.01
N GLY A 83 -6.17 11.66 8.38
CA GLY A 83 -4.84 11.87 8.97
C GLY A 83 -4.02 10.59 9.18
N ALA A 84 -4.51 9.45 8.66
CA ALA A 84 -3.80 8.18 8.74
C ALA A 84 -2.54 8.21 7.86
N LYS A 85 -1.40 7.78 8.41
CA LYS A 85 -0.16 7.61 7.67
C LYS A 85 -0.15 6.24 7.00
N PHE A 86 0.37 6.21 5.77
CA PHE A 86 0.52 5.00 4.99
C PHE A 86 2.01 4.80 4.69
N TYR A 87 2.44 3.56 4.76
CA TYR A 87 3.77 3.12 4.34
C TYR A 87 3.63 1.93 3.41
N GLN A 88 4.56 1.78 2.49
CA GLN A 88 4.60 0.67 1.55
C GLN A 88 5.87 -0.15 1.79
N SER A 89 5.77 -1.47 1.75
CA SER A 89 6.94 -2.35 1.78
C SER A 89 7.88 -2.06 0.60
N TYR A 90 9.16 -2.34 0.73
CA TYR A 90 10.14 -2.01 -0.32
C TYR A 90 9.84 -2.71 -1.66
N ASP A 91 9.26 -3.90 -1.60
CA ASP A 91 8.82 -4.71 -2.76
C ASP A 91 7.39 -4.37 -3.23
N ARG A 92 6.75 -3.38 -2.60
CA ARG A 92 5.41 -2.88 -2.92
C ARG A 92 4.30 -3.91 -2.76
N LEU A 93 4.54 -5.04 -2.11
CA LEU A 93 3.53 -6.09 -1.89
C LEU A 93 2.53 -5.74 -0.78
N PHE A 94 2.95 -4.94 0.20
CA PHE A 94 2.17 -4.65 1.39
C PHE A 94 2.07 -3.15 1.67
N ILE A 95 0.94 -2.76 2.26
CA ILE A 95 0.70 -1.43 2.81
C ILE A 95 0.55 -1.54 4.32
N ILE A 96 1.22 -0.64 5.04
CA ILE A 96 1.12 -0.47 6.48
C ILE A 96 0.35 0.82 6.72
N LYS A 97 -0.81 0.72 7.34
CA LYS A 97 -1.66 1.88 7.68
C LYS A 97 -1.64 2.10 9.19
N THR A 98 -1.50 3.35 9.63
CA THR A 98 -1.72 3.71 11.03
C THR A 98 -3.21 3.74 11.36
N LEU A 99 -3.57 3.24 12.54
CA LEU A 99 -4.92 3.25 13.06
C LEU A 99 -5.03 4.14 14.30
N LEU A 100 -6.22 4.68 14.53
CA LEU A 100 -6.64 5.23 15.81
C LEU A 100 -7.03 4.12 16.79
N SER A 101 -7.08 4.43 18.09
CA SER A 101 -7.47 3.45 19.10
C SER A 101 -8.90 2.94 18.90
N GLU A 102 -9.84 3.81 18.50
CA GLU A 102 -11.22 3.38 18.23
C GLU A 102 -11.31 2.46 17.00
N GLU A 103 -10.48 2.69 15.96
CA GLU A 103 -10.41 1.83 14.78
C GLU A 103 -9.90 0.42 15.14
N VAL A 104 -9.00 0.30 16.11
CA VAL A 104 -8.49 -1.00 16.58
C VAL A 104 -9.59 -1.80 17.30
N GLU A 105 -10.42 -1.13 18.10
CA GLU A 105 -11.58 -1.77 18.74
C GLU A 105 -12.59 -2.26 17.70
N GLN A 106 -12.91 -1.41 16.72
CA GLN A 106 -13.78 -1.79 15.59
C GLN A 106 -13.20 -2.96 14.80
N MET A 107 -11.89 -2.97 14.57
CA MET A 107 -11.22 -4.05 13.86
C MET A 107 -11.27 -5.38 14.61
N HIS A 108 -11.22 -5.37 15.96
CA HIS A 108 -11.44 -6.58 16.75
C HIS A 108 -12.86 -7.12 16.66
N VAL A 109 -13.87 -6.25 16.52
CA VAL A 109 -15.25 -6.66 16.27
C VAL A 109 -15.38 -7.23 14.85
N LEU A 110 -14.84 -6.53 13.86
CA LEU A 110 -14.84 -6.94 12.45
C LEU A 110 -14.14 -8.27 12.24
N LEU A 111 -12.99 -8.50 12.88
CA LEU A 111 -12.14 -9.67 12.64
C LEU A 111 -12.87 -11.00 12.88
N LYS A 112 -13.81 -11.04 13.84
CA LYS A 112 -14.59 -12.23 14.18
C LYS A 112 -15.54 -12.66 13.07
N GLU A 113 -16.09 -11.71 12.33
CA GLU A 113 -16.99 -11.96 11.20
C GLU A 113 -16.21 -12.04 9.88
N TYR A 114 -15.12 -11.28 9.77
CA TYR A 114 -14.26 -11.23 8.60
C TYR A 114 -13.53 -12.55 8.35
N HIS A 115 -13.00 -13.22 9.39
CA HIS A 115 -12.31 -14.49 9.20
C HIS A 115 -13.22 -15.58 8.60
N PRO A 116 -14.42 -15.87 9.16
CA PRO A 116 -15.39 -16.77 8.55
C PRO A 116 -15.76 -16.38 7.12
N TYR A 117 -15.96 -15.09 6.85
CA TYR A 117 -16.22 -14.60 5.50
C TYR A 117 -15.08 -14.97 4.53
N VAL A 118 -13.83 -14.71 4.89
CA VAL A 118 -12.65 -15.08 4.07
C VAL A 118 -12.56 -16.59 3.88
N VAL A 119 -12.92 -17.39 4.89
CA VAL A 119 -12.96 -18.86 4.81
C VAL A 119 -13.97 -19.32 3.76
N GLU A 120 -15.20 -18.82 3.85
CA GLU A 120 -16.31 -19.18 2.97
C GLU A 120 -16.06 -18.75 1.52
N ARG A 121 -15.47 -17.56 1.33
CA ARG A 121 -15.15 -17.03 0.00
C ARG A 121 -13.83 -17.56 -0.55
N HIS A 122 -13.15 -18.47 0.16
CA HIS A 122 -11.85 -19.03 -0.23
C HIS A 122 -10.80 -17.95 -0.56
N GLY A 123 -10.76 -16.86 0.22
CA GLY A 123 -9.84 -15.74 0.00
C GLY A 123 -10.18 -14.82 -1.18
N LYS A 124 -11.25 -15.10 -1.94
CA LYS A 124 -11.68 -14.29 -3.10
C LYS A 124 -12.60 -13.15 -2.66
N THR A 125 -12.02 -11.98 -2.42
CA THR A 125 -12.72 -10.78 -1.96
C THR A 125 -11.98 -9.52 -2.45
N LEU A 126 -12.73 -8.43 -2.65
CA LEU A 126 -12.23 -7.08 -2.90
C LEU A 126 -12.00 -6.29 -1.61
N LEU A 127 -12.41 -6.83 -0.45
CA LEU A 127 -12.14 -6.23 0.85
C LEU A 127 -10.62 -6.17 1.12
N PRO A 128 -10.16 -5.23 1.97
CA PRO A 128 -8.77 -5.20 2.39
C PRO A 128 -8.35 -6.55 2.95
N GLN A 129 -7.26 -7.11 2.43
CA GLN A 129 -6.72 -8.37 2.93
C GLN A 129 -5.86 -8.08 4.16
N TYR A 130 -6.44 -8.21 5.35
CA TYR A 130 -5.77 -7.93 6.61
C TYR A 130 -4.80 -9.05 7.00
N LEU A 131 -3.52 -8.70 7.19
CA LEU A 131 -2.42 -9.67 7.32
C LEU A 131 -1.75 -9.67 8.70
N ALA A 132 -1.87 -8.57 9.43
CA ALA A 132 -1.45 -8.44 10.82
C ALA A 132 -1.96 -7.14 11.43
N MET A 133 -2.02 -7.09 12.76
CA MET A 133 -2.28 -5.88 13.52
C MET A 133 -1.28 -5.78 14.68
N TYR A 134 -0.65 -4.61 14.81
CA TYR A 134 0.38 -4.35 15.80
C TYR A 134 0.11 -3.08 16.59
N ARG A 135 0.66 -3.03 17.80
CA ARG A 135 0.86 -1.79 18.56
C ARG A 135 2.34 -1.66 18.91
N LEU A 136 2.92 -0.54 18.49
CA LEU A 136 4.26 -0.12 18.86
C LEU A 136 4.15 0.89 19.99
N THR A 137 4.99 0.75 21.03
CA THR A 137 5.16 1.76 22.05
C THR A 137 6.63 2.16 22.07
N VAL A 138 6.96 3.38 21.67
CA VAL A 138 8.32 3.91 21.65
C VAL A 138 8.31 5.19 22.46
N GLU A 139 9.18 5.30 23.47
CA GLU A 139 9.31 6.50 24.32
C GLU A 139 7.98 6.97 24.96
N GLY A 140 7.07 6.01 25.23
CA GLY A 140 5.76 6.29 25.82
C GLY A 140 4.66 6.63 24.80
N ALA A 141 4.99 6.91 23.55
CA ALA A 141 4.01 7.11 22.48
C ALA A 141 3.54 5.75 21.92
N GLU A 142 2.22 5.56 21.82
CA GLU A 142 1.63 4.37 21.22
C GLU A 142 1.23 4.64 19.76
N THR A 143 1.58 3.73 18.86
CA THR A 143 1.17 3.75 17.45
C THR A 143 0.56 2.40 17.09
N TYR A 144 -0.64 2.43 16.54
CA TYR A 144 -1.35 1.24 16.09
C TYR A 144 -1.19 1.09 14.58
N LEU A 145 -0.94 -0.13 14.13
CA LEU A 145 -0.65 -0.43 12.73
C LEU A 145 -1.46 -1.63 12.28
N VAL A 146 -1.97 -1.56 11.06
CA VAL A 146 -2.49 -2.72 10.33
C VAL A 146 -1.70 -2.91 9.05
N VAL A 147 -1.35 -4.15 8.76
CA VAL A 147 -0.71 -4.54 7.49
C VAL A 147 -1.75 -5.15 6.58
N ILE A 148 -1.85 -4.64 5.37
CA ILE A 148 -2.76 -5.12 4.33
C ILE A 148 -2.00 -5.43 3.04
N ARG A 149 -2.53 -6.32 2.20
CA ARG A 149 -2.00 -6.50 0.84
C ARG A 149 -2.18 -5.22 0.02
N ASN A 150 -1.16 -4.83 -0.73
CA ASN A 150 -1.30 -3.77 -1.71
C ASN A 150 -2.22 -4.24 -2.86
N ILE A 151 -3.24 -3.43 -3.16
CA ILE A 151 -4.19 -3.71 -4.25
C ILE A 151 -3.58 -3.47 -5.63
N PHE A 152 -2.53 -2.64 -5.70
CA PHE A 152 -1.83 -2.35 -6.94
C PHE A 152 -0.67 -3.33 -7.13
N SER A 153 -0.42 -3.69 -8.39
CA SER A 153 0.68 -4.56 -8.76
C SER A 153 2.02 -3.97 -8.29
N SER A 154 2.92 -4.83 -7.83
CA SER A 154 4.32 -4.47 -7.57
C SER A 154 5.11 -4.27 -8.87
N TYR A 155 4.64 -4.86 -9.98
CA TYR A 155 5.34 -4.89 -11.27
C TYR A 155 4.76 -3.93 -12.32
N LEU A 156 3.44 -3.66 -12.26
CA LEU A 156 2.77 -2.82 -13.24
C LEU A 156 2.54 -1.42 -12.69
N ASN A 157 3.07 -0.41 -13.37
CA ASN A 157 2.89 0.98 -12.99
C ASN A 157 1.43 1.42 -13.15
N VAL A 158 0.84 1.98 -12.10
CA VAL A 158 -0.50 2.53 -12.19
C VAL A 158 -0.41 3.95 -12.73
N HIS A 159 -1.03 4.23 -13.88
CA HIS A 159 -0.99 5.54 -14.52
C HIS A 159 -2.19 6.40 -14.11
N VAL A 160 -3.32 5.78 -13.78
CA VAL A 160 -4.52 6.48 -13.33
C VAL A 160 -5.10 5.78 -12.10
N LYS A 161 -5.48 6.57 -11.09
CA LYS A 161 -6.13 6.08 -9.87
C LYS A 161 -7.47 6.76 -9.68
N TYR A 162 -8.49 5.99 -9.30
CA TYR A 162 -9.80 6.49 -8.90
C TYR A 162 -10.18 5.99 -7.50
N ASP A 163 -10.79 6.87 -6.72
CA ASP A 163 -11.44 6.60 -5.44
C ASP A 163 -12.96 6.74 -5.60
N LEU A 164 -13.66 5.63 -5.83
CA LEU A 164 -15.07 5.62 -6.22
C LEU A 164 -15.98 5.25 -5.04
N LYS A 165 -16.91 6.13 -4.66
CA LYS A 165 -17.95 5.81 -3.66
C LYS A 165 -19.35 5.64 -4.26
N GLY A 166 -19.47 5.83 -5.56
CA GLY A 166 -20.74 5.77 -6.28
C GLY A 166 -21.34 7.15 -6.53
N TYR A 167 -22.12 7.24 -7.60
CA TYR A 167 -22.80 8.45 -8.02
C TYR A 167 -24.32 8.36 -7.77
N LYS A 168 -24.94 9.48 -7.39
CA LYS A 168 -26.41 9.59 -7.47
C LYS A 168 -26.80 9.86 -8.92
N SER A 169 -27.42 8.87 -9.57
CA SER A 169 -28.21 9.16 -10.77
C SER A 169 -29.44 9.96 -10.36
N THR A 170 -29.56 11.20 -10.84
CA THR A 170 -30.77 12.03 -10.72
C THR A 170 -31.93 11.53 -11.60
N LYS A 171 -31.81 10.37 -12.27
CA LYS A 171 -32.89 9.83 -13.09
C LYS A 171 -33.87 9.01 -12.23
N PRO A 172 -35.15 9.40 -12.14
CA PRO A 172 -36.16 8.60 -11.45
C PRO A 172 -36.27 7.22 -12.10
N ARG A 173 -36.55 6.21 -11.26
CA ARG A 173 -36.64 4.76 -11.56
C ARG A 173 -37.70 4.39 -12.63
N SER A 174 -38.37 5.35 -13.25
CA SER A 174 -39.48 5.14 -14.20
C SER A 174 -39.09 5.12 -15.68
N VAL A 175 -37.80 5.25 -16.05
CA VAL A 175 -37.39 5.19 -17.48
C VAL A 175 -36.16 4.32 -17.69
N LEU A 176 -36.22 3.06 -17.26
CA LEU A 176 -35.38 1.99 -17.82
C LEU A 176 -36.21 1.25 -18.87
N LYS A 177 -36.20 1.76 -20.11
CA LYS A 177 -36.65 0.97 -21.26
C LYS A 177 -35.66 -0.20 -21.43
N GLN A 178 -36.21 -1.41 -21.51
CA GLN A 178 -35.49 -2.63 -21.83
C GLN A 178 -34.67 -2.42 -23.11
N GLY A 179 -33.34 -2.54 -23.06
CA GLY A 179 -32.50 -2.51 -24.25
C GLY A 179 -31.17 -1.76 -24.16
N SER A 180 -30.75 -1.24 -23.01
CA SER A 180 -29.39 -0.71 -22.85
C SER A 180 -28.71 -1.25 -21.61
N SER A 181 -27.51 -1.80 -21.84
CA SER A 181 -26.58 -2.42 -20.91
C SER A 181 -26.74 -1.92 -19.47
N SER A 182 -27.19 -2.83 -18.60
CA SER A 182 -27.36 -2.61 -17.17
C SER A 182 -26.03 -2.21 -16.53
N GLY A 183 -25.76 -0.91 -16.47
CA GLY A 183 -24.73 -0.33 -15.62
C GLY A 183 -25.22 -0.41 -14.19
N PHE A 184 -24.55 -1.19 -13.35
CA PHE A 184 -24.82 -1.21 -11.92
C PHE A 184 -24.31 0.09 -11.31
N LEU A 185 -25.19 0.83 -10.66
CA LEU A 185 -24.88 2.15 -10.11
C LEU A 185 -24.75 2.03 -8.60
N ILE A 186 -23.54 2.23 -8.08
CA ILE A 186 -23.31 2.39 -6.63
C ILE A 186 -23.88 3.76 -6.26
N GLN A 187 -24.83 3.83 -5.32
CA GLN A 187 -25.40 5.09 -4.85
C GLN A 187 -24.48 5.71 -3.79
N GLY A 188 -23.84 6.86 -4.10
CA GLY A 188 -22.97 7.60 -3.18
C GLY A 188 -23.32 9.10 -3.07
N SER A 189 -22.72 9.80 -2.09
CA SER A 189 -22.88 11.27 -1.92
C SER A 189 -22.12 12.05 -3.00
N THR A 190 -22.72 13.09 -3.59
CA THR A 190 -22.14 13.90 -4.70
C THR A 190 -21.32 15.12 -4.26
N VAL A 191 -21.24 15.42 -2.96
CA VAL A 191 -20.47 16.57 -2.45
C VAL A 191 -18.99 16.15 -2.29
N ASP A 192 -18.05 16.99 -2.72
CA ASP A 192 -16.59 16.77 -2.66
C ASP A 192 -16.07 15.53 -3.43
N ARG A 193 -16.73 15.14 -4.53
CA ARG A 193 -16.38 13.99 -5.39
C ARG A 193 -15.52 14.33 -6.61
N GLU A 194 -14.73 15.38 -6.50
CA GLU A 194 -13.69 15.76 -7.47
C GLU A 194 -12.34 15.78 -6.76
N ALA A 195 -11.28 15.44 -7.50
CA ALA A 195 -9.91 15.66 -7.05
C ALA A 195 -9.67 17.16 -6.87
N SER A 196 -8.98 17.53 -5.78
CA SER A 196 -8.56 18.91 -5.57
C SER A 196 -7.48 19.31 -6.58
N GLU A 197 -7.32 20.61 -6.84
CA GLU A 197 -6.26 21.12 -7.72
C GLU A 197 -4.88 20.61 -7.29
N LYS A 198 -4.60 20.64 -5.99
CA LYS A 198 -3.36 20.12 -5.39
C LYS A 198 -3.15 18.62 -5.58
N GLU A 199 -4.22 17.83 -5.67
CA GLU A 199 -4.13 16.39 -5.96
C GLU A 199 -3.87 16.15 -7.45
N ARG A 200 -4.44 16.99 -8.33
CA ARG A 200 -4.25 16.93 -9.79
C ARG A 200 -2.84 17.30 -10.25
N GLU A 201 -2.12 18.10 -9.46
CA GLU A 201 -0.72 18.46 -9.71
C GLU A 201 0.28 17.31 -9.46
N LYS A 202 -0.16 16.24 -8.79
CA LYS A 202 0.72 15.09 -8.53
C LYS A 202 0.99 14.30 -9.81
N ASN A 203 2.16 13.63 -9.85
CA ASN A 203 2.55 12.74 -10.95
C ASN A 203 1.49 11.65 -11.25
N ILE A 204 0.82 11.15 -10.21
CA ILE A 204 -0.29 10.18 -10.33
C ILE A 204 -1.44 10.67 -9.43
N PRO A 205 -2.40 11.44 -9.96
CA PRO A 205 -3.50 11.98 -9.17
C PRO A 205 -4.50 10.89 -8.79
N THR A 206 -5.07 11.00 -7.58
CA THR A 206 -6.22 10.18 -7.17
C THR A 206 -7.52 10.90 -7.54
N LEU A 207 -8.09 10.52 -8.68
CA LEU A 207 -9.35 11.02 -9.21
C LEU A 207 -10.55 10.46 -8.46
N LYS A 208 -11.72 11.08 -8.58
CA LYS A 208 -12.96 10.65 -7.89
C LYS A 208 -14.11 10.43 -8.86
N ASP A 209 -15.31 10.17 -8.33
CA ASP A 209 -16.50 9.81 -9.09
C ASP A 209 -16.84 10.81 -10.22
N ASN A 210 -16.78 12.13 -9.97
CA ASN A 210 -17.13 13.12 -11.00
C ASN A 210 -16.03 13.27 -12.06
N ASP A 211 -14.77 13.06 -11.70
CA ASP A 211 -13.64 13.10 -12.65
C ASP A 211 -13.81 11.96 -13.67
N LEU A 212 -14.11 10.75 -13.19
CA LEU A 212 -14.38 9.59 -14.06
C LEU A 212 -15.51 9.86 -15.08
N VAL A 213 -16.57 10.54 -14.64
CA VAL A 213 -17.72 10.88 -15.51
C VAL A 213 -17.35 11.96 -16.52
N LYS A 214 -16.60 13.00 -16.10
CA LYS A 214 -16.16 14.10 -16.98
C LYS A 214 -15.20 13.61 -18.06
N ASP A 215 -14.28 12.73 -17.69
CA ASP A 215 -13.28 12.17 -18.59
C ASP A 215 -13.90 11.16 -19.57
N GLY A 216 -15.14 10.72 -19.32
CA GLY A 216 -15.84 9.75 -20.16
C GLY A 216 -15.18 8.36 -20.14
N THR A 217 -14.32 8.10 -19.14
CA THR A 217 -13.53 6.87 -19.03
C THR A 217 -14.45 5.67 -18.91
N LYS A 218 -14.28 4.70 -19.82
CA LYS A 218 -14.99 3.42 -19.78
C LYS A 218 -14.01 2.29 -19.52
N VAL A 219 -14.24 1.57 -18.44
CA VAL A 219 -13.48 0.36 -18.12
C VAL A 219 -14.13 -0.81 -18.84
N HIS A 220 -13.47 -1.29 -19.89
CA HIS A 220 -13.90 -2.44 -20.65
C HIS A 220 -13.25 -3.70 -20.08
N VAL A 221 -14.07 -4.57 -19.50
CA VAL A 221 -13.64 -5.87 -18.96
C VAL A 221 -14.45 -6.94 -19.69
N GLY A 222 -13.81 -8.07 -20.02
CA GLY A 222 -14.50 -9.21 -20.64
C GLY A 222 -15.72 -9.66 -19.81
N THR A 223 -16.74 -10.22 -20.47
CA THR A 223 -18.02 -10.60 -19.85
C THR A 223 -17.84 -11.45 -18.59
N ASP A 224 -17.01 -12.48 -18.69
CA ASP A 224 -16.80 -13.45 -17.61
C ASP A 224 -16.07 -12.81 -16.42
N ALA A 225 -15.10 -11.94 -16.69
CA ALA A 225 -14.36 -11.23 -15.66
C ALA A 225 -15.25 -10.18 -14.97
N LYS A 226 -16.13 -9.52 -15.74
CA LYS A 226 -17.12 -8.58 -15.21
C LYS A 226 -18.13 -9.28 -14.31
N GLU A 227 -18.64 -10.45 -14.70
CA GLU A 227 -19.58 -11.23 -13.90
C GLU A 227 -18.93 -11.65 -12.57
N ARG A 228 -17.74 -12.25 -12.60
CA ARG A 228 -16.99 -12.60 -11.39
C ARG A 228 -16.71 -11.39 -10.49
N PHE A 229 -16.34 -10.25 -11.08
CA PHE A 229 -16.11 -9.02 -10.33
C PHE A 229 -17.38 -8.54 -9.61
N LEU A 230 -18.52 -8.53 -10.30
CA LEU A 230 -19.81 -8.10 -9.73
C LEU A 230 -20.32 -9.06 -8.66
N GLU A 231 -20.10 -10.37 -8.80
CA GLU A 231 -20.41 -11.36 -7.77
C GLU A 231 -19.59 -11.13 -6.49
N MET A 232 -18.28 -10.89 -6.62
CA MET A 232 -17.42 -10.55 -5.48
C MET A 232 -17.88 -9.25 -4.82
N LEU A 233 -18.05 -8.19 -5.62
CA LEU A 233 -18.46 -6.87 -5.15
C LEU A 233 -19.79 -6.92 -4.40
N THR A 234 -20.77 -7.66 -4.92
CA THR A 234 -22.10 -7.78 -4.29
C THR A 234 -22.00 -8.44 -2.92
N ALA A 235 -21.23 -9.51 -2.80
CA ALA A 235 -21.07 -10.18 -1.51
C ALA A 235 -20.26 -9.37 -0.51
N ASP A 236 -19.19 -8.69 -0.96
CA ASP A 236 -18.38 -7.83 -0.11
C ASP A 236 -19.22 -6.66 0.43
N VAL A 237 -20.06 -6.05 -0.41
CA VAL A 237 -20.98 -4.99 0.00
C VAL A 237 -22.04 -5.52 0.99
N ASN A 238 -22.58 -6.71 0.75
CA ASN A 238 -23.53 -7.33 1.68
C ASN A 238 -22.89 -7.60 3.05
N PHE A 239 -21.65 -8.09 3.07
CA PHE A 239 -20.87 -8.27 4.30
C PHE A 239 -20.65 -6.93 5.03
N LEU A 240 -20.21 -5.89 4.31
CA LEU A 240 -20.01 -4.56 4.90
C LEU A 240 -21.32 -3.98 5.47
N ALA A 241 -22.45 -4.21 4.80
CA ALA A 241 -23.76 -3.79 5.27
C ALA A 241 -24.18 -4.50 6.57
N GLN A 242 -23.93 -5.82 6.68
CA GLN A 242 -24.17 -6.58 7.91
C GLN A 242 -23.32 -6.07 9.08
N MET A 243 -22.10 -5.63 8.79
CA MET A 243 -21.18 -5.05 9.77
C MET A 243 -21.48 -3.57 10.10
N ASN A 244 -22.51 -2.98 9.49
CA ASN A 244 -22.82 -1.54 9.58
C ASN A 244 -21.63 -0.63 9.20
N VAL A 245 -20.74 -1.10 8.32
CA VAL A 245 -19.61 -0.32 7.83
C VAL A 245 -20.08 0.51 6.65
N MET A 246 -19.92 1.83 6.76
CA MET A 246 -20.29 2.80 5.73
C MET A 246 -19.06 3.60 5.26
N ASP A 247 -19.25 4.46 4.26
CA ASP A 247 -18.21 5.34 3.72
C ASP A 247 -16.97 4.63 3.14
N TYR A 248 -17.11 3.37 2.73
CA TYR A 248 -16.08 2.68 1.93
C TYR A 248 -16.04 3.22 0.50
N SER A 249 -14.88 3.05 -0.13
CA SER A 249 -14.67 3.36 -1.54
C SER A 249 -14.04 2.17 -2.26
N LEU A 250 -14.35 2.06 -3.55
CA LEU A 250 -13.68 1.17 -4.46
C LEU A 250 -12.49 1.92 -5.06
N CYS A 251 -11.28 1.47 -4.70
CA CYS A 251 -10.07 1.99 -5.30
C CYS A 251 -9.78 1.25 -6.62
N LEU A 252 -9.66 2.01 -7.70
CA LEU A 252 -9.41 1.50 -9.05
C LEU A 252 -8.10 2.06 -9.58
N GLY A 253 -7.18 1.19 -10.00
CA GLY A 253 -5.94 1.55 -10.67
C GLY A 253 -5.96 1.05 -12.11
N ILE A 254 -5.59 1.92 -13.05
CA ILE A 254 -5.47 1.58 -14.47
C ILE A 254 -4.00 1.63 -14.86
N HIS A 255 -3.51 0.50 -15.37
CA HIS A 255 -2.22 0.39 -16.05
C HIS A 255 -2.47 0.47 -17.55
N ASP A 256 -1.73 1.33 -18.23
CA ASP A 256 -1.74 1.52 -19.67
C ASP A 256 -0.47 0.87 -20.20
N VAL A 257 -0.63 -0.17 -21.02
CA VAL A 257 0.48 -0.99 -21.50
C VAL A 257 1.32 -0.21 -22.52
N GLU A 258 0.66 0.51 -23.43
CA GLU A 258 1.35 1.27 -24.49
C GLU A 258 2.19 2.40 -23.89
N ARG A 259 1.62 3.11 -22.91
CA ARG A 259 2.36 4.14 -22.19
C ARG A 259 3.54 3.57 -21.40
N ALA A 260 3.36 2.43 -20.75
CA ALA A 260 4.43 1.79 -19.99
C ALA A 260 5.61 1.34 -20.88
N GLU A 261 5.31 0.86 -22.09
CA GLU A 261 6.34 0.50 -23.08
C GLU A 261 7.14 1.72 -23.54
N GLN A 262 6.46 2.85 -23.83
CA GLN A 262 7.13 4.09 -24.20
C GLN A 262 8.04 4.61 -23.07
N GLU A 263 7.54 4.63 -21.83
CA GLU A 263 8.31 5.05 -20.66
C GLU A 263 9.50 4.12 -20.38
N ALA A 264 9.42 2.83 -20.74
CA ALA A 264 10.53 1.90 -20.62
C ALA A 264 11.64 2.20 -21.64
N VAL A 265 11.27 2.42 -22.91
CA VAL A 265 12.23 2.79 -23.97
C VAL A 265 12.91 4.13 -23.68
N GLU A 266 12.18 5.11 -23.16
CA GLU A 266 12.75 6.39 -22.76
C GLU A 266 13.76 6.26 -21.61
N ARG A 267 13.47 5.40 -20.63
CA ARG A 267 14.37 5.14 -19.49
C ARG A 267 15.66 4.46 -19.94
N GLU A 268 15.56 3.42 -20.78
CA GLU A 268 16.72 2.75 -21.36
C GLU A 268 17.60 3.72 -22.16
N ARG A 269 16.97 4.65 -22.91
CA ARG A 269 17.70 5.69 -23.63
C ARG A 269 18.39 6.68 -22.69
N GLN A 270 17.77 7.06 -21.58
CA GLN A 270 18.38 7.95 -20.59
C GLN A 270 19.54 7.28 -19.86
N GLU A 271 19.42 6.00 -19.50
CA GLU A 271 20.47 5.21 -18.87
C GLU A 271 21.68 5.07 -19.81
N ALA A 272 21.45 4.77 -21.10
CA ALA A 272 22.52 4.70 -22.10
C ALA A 272 23.27 6.04 -22.27
N LEU A 273 22.54 7.16 -22.26
CA LEU A 273 23.14 8.50 -22.34
C LEU A 273 23.96 8.85 -21.09
N MET A 274 23.54 8.39 -19.91
CA MET A 274 24.30 8.56 -18.66
C MET A 274 25.59 7.72 -18.66
N GLU A 275 25.53 6.46 -19.13
CA GLU A 275 26.72 5.60 -19.25
C GLU A 275 27.74 6.17 -20.26
N GLU A 276 27.28 6.72 -21.39
CA GLU A 276 28.16 7.39 -22.34
C GLU A 276 28.83 8.65 -21.75
N ALA A 277 28.10 9.41 -20.92
CA ALA A 277 28.63 10.61 -20.26
C ALA A 277 29.69 10.28 -19.19
N ASP A 278 29.50 9.21 -18.41
CA ASP A 278 30.49 8.74 -17.44
C ASP A 278 31.74 8.17 -18.13
N ASN A 279 31.59 7.56 -19.31
CA ASN A 279 32.74 7.01 -20.05
C ASN A 279 33.60 8.11 -20.71
N CYS A 280 33.05 9.32 -20.92
CA CYS A 280 33.79 10.46 -21.48
C CYS A 280 34.60 11.26 -20.44
N THR A 281 34.36 11.08 -19.14
CA THR A 281 35.06 11.81 -18.07
C THR A 281 36.26 11.06 -17.47
N GLY A 282 36.49 9.79 -17.83
CA GLY A 282 37.60 8.97 -17.34
C GLY A 282 38.92 9.05 -18.13
N GLY A 283 39.04 9.96 -19.10
CA GLY A 283 40.06 9.89 -20.16
C GLY A 283 40.94 11.13 -20.36
N SER A 284 41.42 11.80 -19.31
CA SER A 284 42.57 12.70 -19.45
C SER A 284 43.20 13.03 -18.10
N ASP A 285 44.29 12.35 -17.75
CA ASP A 285 45.46 12.96 -17.12
C ASP A 285 46.62 11.94 -17.06
N ALA A 286 47.40 11.93 -18.13
CA ALA A 286 48.77 11.42 -18.11
C ALA A 286 49.64 12.43 -18.86
N MET A 287 50.22 13.37 -18.12
CA MET A 287 51.28 14.25 -18.61
C MET A 287 52.57 13.98 -17.81
N PRO A 288 53.74 13.87 -18.46
CA PRO A 288 54.96 13.33 -17.86
C PRO A 288 55.73 14.39 -17.03
N PRO A 289 56.71 14.00 -16.20
CA PRO A 289 57.46 14.94 -15.37
C PRO A 289 58.53 15.67 -16.19
N SER A 290 58.70 16.97 -15.96
CA SER A 290 59.84 17.75 -16.45
C SER A 290 60.57 18.38 -15.27
N GLU A 291 61.88 18.14 -15.25
CA GLU A 291 62.89 18.55 -14.28
C GLU A 291 63.26 20.04 -14.37
N GLU A 292 63.76 20.54 -13.23
CA GLU A 292 64.75 21.63 -12.99
C GLU A 292 64.48 23.07 -13.50
N ASP A 293 64.53 24.03 -12.55
CA ASP A 293 65.68 24.96 -12.48
C ASP A 293 65.65 25.81 -11.19
N GLU A 294 66.81 25.85 -10.53
CA GLU A 294 67.22 26.80 -9.50
C GLU A 294 67.37 28.23 -10.10
N ASP A 295 67.05 29.29 -9.36
CA ASP A 295 68.07 30.14 -8.71
C ASP A 295 67.55 31.57 -8.34
N SER A 296 68.04 32.04 -7.19
CA SER A 296 68.36 33.43 -6.79
C SER A 296 67.32 34.58 -6.88
N ALA A 297 66.98 35.14 -5.72
CA ALA A 297 67.10 36.60 -5.49
C ALA A 297 67.30 36.92 -3.99
N GLY A 298 68.44 37.56 -3.68
CA GLY A 298 68.74 38.16 -2.38
C GLY A 298 68.62 39.69 -2.38
N SER A 299 68.88 40.26 -1.20
CA SER A 299 68.93 41.69 -0.79
C SER A 299 67.57 42.31 -0.38
N GLY A 300 67.45 43.11 0.68
CA GLY A 300 68.42 43.62 1.65
C GLY A 300 67.70 44.50 2.71
N LEU A 301 68.23 44.41 3.93
CA LEU A 301 68.26 45.33 5.09
C LEU A 301 67.27 46.51 5.22
N GLY A 302 66.69 46.58 6.42
CA GLY A 302 66.03 47.73 7.05
C GLY A 302 65.48 47.33 8.42
#